data_AF-A0A448WJG5-F1
#
_entry.id   AF-A0A448WJG5-F1
#
_cell.length_a   1.000
_cell.length_b   1.000
_cell.length_c   1.000
_cell.angle_alpha   90.00
_cell.angle_beta   90.00
_cell.angle_gamma   90.00
#
_symmetry.space_group_name_H-M   'P 1'
#
loop_
_entity.id
_entity.type
_entity.pdbx_description
1 polymer ?
#
loop_
_entity_poly.entity_id
_entity_poly.type
_entity_poly.pdbx_seq_one_letter_code
_entity_poly.pdbx_strand_id
1 'polypeptide(L)'
;MATFADKIVKDFVFVGGTNYQNNFLAEDFADRMSSTYTSAILLAICAVHITRVYFFSSIDCLLPSSATPEAAYRAYSDNICWAIGTVPVLANESLPRTKEDWEELYNKRGIGRHLV
;
A
#
# COMPACT_ATOMS: atom_id res chain seq x y z
N MET A 1 -11.76 1.42 14.94
CA MET A 1 -10.55 0.96 14.20
C MET A 1 -9.45 0.48 15.13
N ALA A 2 -8.93 1.30 16.07
CA ALA A 2 -7.89 0.87 17.02
C ALA A 2 -8.21 -0.44 17.77
N THR A 3 -9.47 -0.64 18.17
CA THR A 3 -9.96 -1.87 18.82
C THR A 3 -9.85 -3.15 17.98
N PHE A 4 -9.82 -3.04 16.65
CA PHE A 4 -9.70 -4.19 15.75
C PHE A 4 -8.24 -4.61 15.58
N ALA A 5 -7.33 -3.64 15.45
CA ALA A 5 -5.88 -3.88 15.45
C ALA A 5 -5.41 -4.46 16.80
N ASP A 6 -5.86 -3.89 17.92
CA ASP A 6 -5.55 -4.40 19.27
C ASP A 6 -6.06 -5.84 19.47
N LYS A 7 -7.23 -6.19 18.90
CA LYS A 7 -7.74 -7.56 18.91
C LYS A 7 -6.87 -8.52 18.08
N ILE A 8 -6.51 -8.15 16.84
CA ILE A 8 -5.64 -8.97 15.99
C ILE A 8 -4.27 -9.21 16.64
N VAL A 9 -3.67 -8.18 17.26
CA VAL A 9 -2.37 -8.32 17.96
C VAL A 9 -2.49 -9.30 19.13
N LYS A 10 -3.56 -9.22 19.93
CA LYS A 10 -3.79 -10.13 21.07
C LYS A 10 -4.06 -11.57 20.61
N ASP A 11 -4.92 -11.75 19.62
CA ASP A 11 -5.26 -13.08 19.07
C ASP A 11 -4.01 -13.73 18.43
N PHE A 12 -3.15 -12.95 17.75
CA PHE A 12 -1.90 -13.46 17.17
C PHE A 12 -0.85 -13.83 18.21
N VAL A 13 -0.63 -12.99 19.24
CA VAL A 13 0.34 -13.24 20.31
C VAL A 13 -0.01 -14.49 21.14
N PHE A 14 -1.31 -14.77 21.33
CA PHE A 14 -1.76 -15.92 22.13
C PHE A 14 -1.53 -17.28 21.45
N VAL A 15 -1.44 -17.33 20.11
CA VAL A 15 -1.26 -18.58 19.34
C VAL A 15 0.17 -19.15 19.41
N GLY A 16 1.17 -18.34 19.81
CA GLY A 16 2.58 -18.75 19.83
C GLY A 16 3.00 -19.76 20.94
N GLY A 17 2.13 -20.07 21.90
CA GLY A 17 2.49 -20.79 23.12
C GLY A 17 2.32 -22.30 23.11
N THR A 18 3.28 -23.08 22.58
CA THR A 18 3.40 -24.53 22.85
C THR A 18 4.83 -25.01 23.10
N ASN A 19 5.00 -25.81 24.15
CA ASN A 19 6.26 -26.33 24.72
C ASN A 19 6.92 -27.44 23.89
N TYR A 20 8.26 -27.52 23.86
CA TYR A 20 8.99 -28.71 23.36
C TYR A 20 10.31 -29.00 24.14
N GLN A 21 10.71 -30.29 24.13
CA GLN A 21 11.89 -30.95 24.73
C GLN A 21 12.49 -31.95 23.69
N ASN A 22 13.79 -32.19 23.45
CA ASN A 22 15.07 -31.60 23.91
C ASN A 22 16.17 -31.69 22.81
N ASN A 23 17.09 -30.72 22.74
CA ASN A 23 18.28 -30.58 21.86
C ASN A 23 18.16 -30.70 20.32
N PHE A 24 17.21 -31.47 19.78
CA PHE A 24 16.65 -31.23 18.43
C PHE A 24 15.94 -29.85 18.38
N LEU A 25 15.55 -29.37 19.56
CA LEU A 25 14.98 -28.05 19.82
C LEU A 25 15.72 -26.87 19.21
N ALA A 26 17.04 -26.89 19.05
CA ALA A 26 17.74 -25.68 18.61
C ALA A 26 17.33 -25.28 17.19
N GLU A 27 17.12 -26.27 16.32
CA GLU A 27 16.67 -26.11 14.94
C GLU A 27 15.16 -25.79 14.91
N ASP A 28 14.33 -26.57 15.62
CA ASP A 28 12.89 -26.30 15.79
C ASP A 28 12.61 -24.92 16.42
N PHE A 29 13.45 -24.44 17.34
CA PHE A 29 13.34 -23.08 17.90
C PHE A 29 13.80 -22.02 16.90
N ALA A 30 14.86 -22.27 16.12
CA ALA A 30 15.31 -21.32 15.11
C ALA A 30 14.23 -21.12 14.03
N ASP A 31 13.59 -22.20 13.58
CA ASP A 31 12.51 -22.12 12.58
C ASP A 31 11.21 -21.54 13.17
N ARG A 32 10.81 -21.92 14.39
CA ARG A 32 9.66 -21.29 15.05
C ARG A 32 9.91 -19.82 15.40
N MET A 33 11.14 -19.45 15.75
CA MET A 33 11.54 -18.05 15.99
C MET A 33 11.53 -17.28 14.66
N SER A 34 12.16 -17.79 13.60
CA SER A 34 12.13 -17.15 12.28
C SER A 34 10.69 -16.96 11.79
N SER A 35 9.85 -17.99 11.86
CA SER A 35 8.45 -17.94 11.46
C SER A 35 7.62 -16.94 12.29
N THR A 36 7.69 -17.02 13.63
CA THR A 36 6.89 -16.17 14.54
C THR A 36 7.35 -14.71 14.49
N TYR A 37 8.66 -14.46 14.47
CA TYR A 37 9.19 -13.09 14.48
C TYR A 37 9.04 -12.44 13.10
N THR A 38 9.28 -13.16 12.00
CA THR A 38 9.06 -12.62 10.64
C THR A 38 7.59 -12.27 10.43
N SER A 39 6.66 -13.15 10.79
CA SER A 39 5.23 -12.86 10.66
C SER A 39 4.76 -11.72 11.59
N ALA A 40 5.27 -11.64 12.82
CA ALA A 40 5.02 -10.51 13.72
C ALA A 40 5.54 -9.18 13.15
N ILE A 41 6.77 -9.16 12.61
CA ILE A 41 7.39 -7.98 12.01
C ILE A 41 6.61 -7.55 10.75
N LEU A 42 6.23 -8.49 9.88
CA LEU A 42 5.42 -8.20 8.70
C LEU A 42 4.04 -7.65 9.08
N LEU A 43 3.37 -8.20 10.11
CA LEU A 43 2.10 -7.67 10.61
C LEU A 43 2.26 -6.25 11.18
N ALA A 44 3.34 -5.97 11.92
CA ALA A 44 3.63 -4.64 12.43
C ALA A 44 3.88 -3.62 11.30
N ILE A 45 4.68 -4.01 10.29
CA ILE A 45 4.94 -3.19 9.10
C ILE A 45 3.63 -2.92 8.34
N CYS A 46 2.81 -3.95 8.09
CA CYS A 46 1.49 -3.79 7.47
C CYS A 46 0.58 -2.84 8.25
N ALA A 47 0.52 -2.93 9.58
CA ALA A 47 -0.26 -2.02 10.42
C ALA A 47 0.22 -0.55 10.29
N VAL A 48 1.53 -0.32 10.26
CA VAL A 48 2.12 1.02 10.04
C VAL A 48 1.81 1.54 8.63
N HIS A 49 1.91 0.70 7.59
CA HIS A 49 1.55 1.10 6.23
C HIS A 49 0.05 1.40 6.07
N ILE A 50 -0.83 0.59 6.66
CA ILE A 50 -2.28 0.81 6.66
C ILE A 50 -2.61 2.17 7.30
N THR A 51 -2.06 2.49 8.47
CA THR A 51 -2.28 3.80 9.09
C THR A 51 -1.76 4.95 8.22
N ARG A 52 -0.64 4.78 7.49
CA ARG A 52 -0.19 5.81 6.55
C ARG A 52 -1.16 6.03 5.39
N VAL A 53 -1.70 4.96 4.78
CA VAL A 53 -2.65 5.06 3.65
C VAL A 53 -3.99 5.68 4.06
N TYR A 54 -4.43 5.52 5.31
CA TYR A 54 -5.71 6.09 5.78
C TYR A 54 -5.61 7.52 6.35
N PHE A 55 -4.44 8.00 6.78
CA PHE A 55 -4.28 9.31 7.42
C PHE A 55 -3.49 10.35 6.62
N PHE A 56 -2.66 9.95 5.66
CA PHE A 56 -1.96 10.87 4.76
C PHE A 56 -2.57 10.74 3.35
N SER A 57 -2.67 11.85 2.61
CA SER A 57 -3.04 11.82 1.20
C SER A 57 -2.12 10.84 0.45
N SER A 58 -2.69 9.81 -0.16
CA SER A 58 -1.94 8.74 -0.81
C SER A 58 -1.26 9.19 -2.10
N ILE A 59 -1.73 10.29 -2.70
CA ILE A 59 -1.14 10.95 -3.86
C ILE A 59 -1.56 12.43 -3.88
N ASP A 60 -0.71 13.30 -4.43
CA ASP A 60 -1.03 14.71 -4.71
C ASP A 60 -1.06 14.91 -6.24
N CYS A 61 -2.16 15.42 -6.78
CA CYS A 61 -2.30 15.69 -8.20
C CYS A 61 -1.76 17.08 -8.59
N LEU A 62 -1.16 17.18 -9.78
CA LEU A 62 -0.84 18.46 -10.39
C LEU A 62 -2.07 18.98 -11.17
N LEU A 63 -2.90 19.80 -10.53
CA LEU A 63 -4.02 20.46 -11.19
C LEU A 63 -3.58 21.77 -11.88
N PRO A 64 -4.16 22.12 -13.04
CA PRO A 64 -3.93 23.42 -13.65
C PRO A 64 -4.50 24.54 -12.76
N SER A 65 -3.71 25.60 -12.55
CA SER A 65 -4.05 26.72 -11.65
C SER A 65 -5.26 27.56 -12.09
N SER A 66 -5.84 27.27 -13.26
CA SER A 66 -7.10 27.86 -13.75
C SER A 66 -8.36 27.23 -13.14
N ALA A 67 -8.25 26.06 -12.49
CA ALA A 67 -9.39 25.28 -11.98
C ALA A 67 -9.73 25.52 -10.49
N THR A 68 -9.77 26.80 -10.08
CA THR A 68 -10.43 27.31 -8.84
C THR A 68 -9.86 26.86 -7.46
N PRO A 69 -10.14 27.60 -6.36
CA PRO A 69 -9.25 27.63 -5.18
C PRO A 69 -9.74 26.81 -3.95
N GLU A 70 -10.67 25.87 -4.10
CA GLU A 70 -11.20 25.11 -2.95
C GLU A 70 -10.38 23.86 -2.61
N ALA A 71 -9.96 23.75 -1.34
CA ALA A 71 -9.27 22.58 -0.81
C ALA A 71 -10.06 21.27 -0.98
N ALA A 72 -11.40 21.34 -0.99
CA ALA A 72 -12.28 20.21 -1.24
C ALA A 72 -12.14 19.63 -2.66
N TYR A 73 -11.92 20.48 -3.67
CA TYR A 73 -11.73 20.05 -5.06
C TYR A 73 -10.41 19.29 -5.22
N ARG A 74 -9.34 19.78 -4.58
CA ARG A 74 -8.03 19.11 -4.55
C ARG A 74 -8.12 17.71 -3.92
N ALA A 75 -8.78 17.59 -2.76
CA ALA A 75 -9.02 16.30 -2.13
C ALA A 75 -9.83 15.33 -3.01
N TYR A 76 -10.80 15.82 -3.79
CA TYR A 76 -11.53 14.99 -4.74
C TYR A 76 -10.63 14.48 -5.89
N SER A 77 -9.83 15.35 -6.52
CA SER A 77 -8.91 14.95 -7.59
C SER A 77 -7.84 13.97 -7.13
N ASP A 78 -7.29 14.16 -5.92
CA ASP A 78 -6.27 13.29 -5.33
C ASP A 78 -6.82 11.86 -5.17
N ASN A 79 -8.05 11.73 -4.65
CA ASN A 79 -8.75 10.44 -4.54
C ASN A 79 -9.08 9.79 -5.89
N ILE A 80 -9.46 10.58 -6.90
CA ILE A 80 -9.76 10.08 -8.26
C ILE A 80 -8.49 9.54 -8.94
N CYS A 81 -7.36 10.23 -8.81
CA CYS A 81 -6.09 9.76 -9.36
C CYS A 81 -5.59 8.50 -8.67
N TRP A 82 -5.77 8.39 -7.35
CA TRP A 82 -5.51 7.15 -6.62
C TRP A 82 -6.38 5.98 -7.11
N ALA A 83 -7.68 6.21 -7.35
CA ALA A 83 -8.61 5.17 -7.78
C ALA A 83 -8.42 4.71 -9.23
N ILE A 84 -8.07 5.64 -10.15
CA ILE A 84 -7.83 5.34 -11.58
C ILE A 84 -6.41 4.80 -11.82
N GLY A 85 -5.47 5.14 -10.94
CA GLY A 85 -4.06 4.84 -11.09
C GLY A 85 -3.30 5.89 -11.93
N THR A 86 -1.98 5.78 -11.92
CA THR A 86 -1.08 6.70 -12.64
C THR A 86 -0.38 5.99 -13.79
N VAL A 87 0.15 6.79 -14.72
CA VAL A 87 0.98 6.29 -15.82
C VAL A 87 2.33 7.05 -15.84
N PRO A 88 3.47 6.35 -15.79
CA PRO A 88 4.77 7.00 -15.76
C PRO A 88 5.16 7.49 -17.17
N VAL A 89 5.47 8.78 -17.25
CA VAL A 89 6.12 9.44 -18.40
C VAL A 89 7.54 9.77 -17.98
N LEU A 90 8.55 9.35 -18.76
CA LEU A 90 9.94 9.65 -18.45
C LEU A 90 10.26 11.12 -18.77
N ALA A 91 11.23 11.69 -18.04
CA ALA A 91 11.63 13.09 -18.20
C ALA A 91 12.23 13.45 -19.59
N ASN A 92 12.54 12.45 -20.43
CA ASN A 92 12.99 12.63 -21.81
C ASN A 92 11.91 12.32 -22.87
N GLU A 93 10.69 11.97 -22.44
CA GLU A 93 9.57 11.68 -23.34
C GLU A 93 8.64 12.90 -23.47
N SER A 94 8.13 13.14 -24.67
CA SER A 94 7.13 14.19 -24.89
C SER A 94 5.77 13.77 -24.32
N LEU A 95 5.11 14.68 -23.60
CA LEU A 95 3.72 14.49 -23.18
C LEU A 95 2.82 14.19 -24.40
N PRO A 96 1.98 13.13 -24.34
CA PRO A 96 1.08 12.79 -25.44
C PRO A 96 0.09 13.93 -25.74
N ARG A 97 -0.17 14.17 -27.04
CA ARG A 97 -0.99 15.30 -27.49
C ARG A 97 -2.37 14.89 -27.97
N THR A 98 -2.52 13.68 -28.51
CA THR A 98 -3.81 13.12 -28.93
C THR A 98 -4.36 12.17 -27.87
N LYS A 99 -5.67 11.86 -27.93
CA LYS A 99 -6.31 10.95 -26.97
C LYS A 99 -5.85 9.51 -27.21
N GLU A 100 -5.57 9.21 -28.46
CA GLU A 100 -5.11 7.93 -28.99
C GLU A 100 -3.70 7.61 -28.45
N ASP A 101 -2.79 8.59 -28.47
CA ASP A 101 -1.45 8.45 -27.87
C ASP A 101 -1.54 8.17 -26.35
N TRP A 102 -2.46 8.84 -25.63
CA TRP A 102 -2.69 8.59 -24.21
C TRP A 102 -3.20 7.17 -23.96
N GLU A 103 -4.17 6.69 -24.76
CA GLU A 103 -4.71 5.33 -24.63
C GLU A 103 -3.66 4.26 -24.91
N GLU A 104 -2.78 4.46 -25.89
CA GLU A 104 -1.63 3.57 -26.15
C GLU A 104 -0.64 3.57 -24.98
N LEU A 105 -0.32 4.73 -24.41
CA LEU A 105 0.62 4.85 -23.28
C LEU A 105 0.03 4.21 -22.00
N TYR A 106 -1.26 4.41 -21.72
CA TYR A 106 -1.99 3.72 -20.65
C TYR A 106 -2.01 2.20 -20.84
N ASN A 107 -2.19 1.71 -22.08
CA ASN A 107 -2.18 0.26 -22.36
C ASN A 107 -0.78 -0.36 -22.15
N LYS A 108 0.28 0.37 -22.52
CA LYS A 108 1.66 -0.09 -22.36
C LYS A 108 2.21 0.00 -20.93
N ARG A 109 1.76 0.98 -20.12
CA ARG A 109 2.42 1.37 -18.86
C ARG A 109 1.49 1.73 -17.70
N GLY A 110 0.17 1.64 -17.87
CA GLY A 110 -0.80 2.07 -16.85
C GLY A 110 -0.82 1.16 -15.63
N ILE A 111 -0.51 1.70 -14.46
CA ILE A 111 -0.53 0.96 -13.19
C ILE A 111 -1.90 1.17 -12.53
N GLY A 112 -2.84 0.28 -12.85
CA GLY A 112 -4.19 0.26 -12.25
C GLY A 112 -5.33 -0.14 -13.19
N ARG A 113 -5.15 -0.03 -14.52
CA ARG A 113 -6.25 -0.19 -15.50
C ARG A 113 -6.64 -1.63 -15.83
N HIS A 114 -6.07 -2.63 -15.15
CA HIS A 114 -6.20 -4.06 -15.51
C HIS A 114 -7.43 -4.76 -14.89
N LEU A 115 -8.34 -4.00 -14.25
CA LEU A 115 -9.46 -4.49 -13.43
C LEU A 115 -10.83 -3.88 -13.83
N VAL A 116 -10.99 -3.48 -15.10
CA VAL A 116 -12.27 -3.09 -15.71
C VAL A 116 -12.43 -3.83 -17.04
#